data_AF-A0A9E5JZM0-F1
#
_entry.id   AF-A0A9E5JZM0-F1
#
_cell.length_a   1.000
_cell.length_b   1.000
_cell.length_c   1.000
_cell.angle_alpha   90.00
_cell.angle_beta   90.00
_cell.angle_gamma   90.00
#
_symmetry.space_group_name_H-M   'P 1'
#
loop_
_entity.id
_entity.type
_entity.pdbx_description
1 polymer ?
#
loop_
_entity_poly.entity_id
_entity_poly.type
_entity_poly.pdbx_seq_one_letter_code
_entity_poly.pdbx_strand_id
1 'polypeptide(L)'
;EAIQKHAQSVEDIFEMQEAKLPILPDQRAALQQSRKNLDAFNPHYSKDLEQAYTDNRSLAQETATGNPRRAIQVLQVEAEIRSNPNLRADRFVQSWQTLSRQRDEQLMKRDFTSRQSLTESMGEMARGLERDPQLESILRNRQKDLGLTPGLEQSISRSLLIQLGLERQRNLGLSL
;
A
#
# COMPACT_ATOMS: atom_id res chain seq x y z
N GLU A 1 -17.79 -17.68 -5.63
CA GLU A 1 -18.38 -17.69 -4.28
C GLU A 1 -17.49 -17.05 -3.21
N ALA A 2 -16.23 -17.48 -3.02
CA ALA A 2 -15.34 -16.91 -1.98
C ALA A 2 -15.12 -15.39 -2.11
N ILE A 3 -14.87 -14.89 -3.32
CA ILE A 3 -14.72 -13.43 -3.61
C ILE A 3 -15.99 -12.65 -3.22
N GLN A 4 -17.17 -13.17 -3.56
CA GLN A 4 -18.45 -12.55 -3.22
C GLN A 4 -18.69 -12.54 -1.71
N LYS A 5 -18.48 -13.67 -1.02
CA LYS A 5 -18.63 -13.77 0.44
C LYS A 5 -17.68 -12.81 1.18
N HIS A 6 -16.46 -12.66 0.68
CA HIS A 6 -15.52 -11.69 1.20
C HIS A 6 -16.00 -10.26 1.00
N ALA A 7 -16.46 -9.91 -0.20
CA ALA A 7 -17.01 -8.59 -0.47
C ALA A 7 -18.23 -8.27 0.42
N GLN A 8 -19.11 -9.25 0.68
CA GLN A 8 -20.24 -9.09 1.62
C GLN A 8 -19.73 -8.78 3.03
N SER A 9 -18.76 -9.53 3.55
CA SER A 9 -18.18 -9.24 4.85
C SER A 9 -17.47 -7.88 4.91
N VAL A 10 -16.89 -7.40 3.81
CA VAL A 10 -16.31 -6.04 3.74
C VAL A 10 -17.43 -4.99 3.73
N GLU A 11 -18.49 -5.18 2.95
CA GLU A 11 -19.66 -4.29 2.92
C GLU A 11 -20.31 -4.15 4.30
N ASP A 12 -20.47 -5.26 5.04
CA ASP A 12 -21.00 -5.22 6.41
C ASP A 12 -20.16 -4.29 7.33
N ILE A 13 -18.83 -4.34 7.20
CA ILE A 13 -17.92 -3.47 7.97
C ILE A 13 -18.05 -2.02 7.52
N PHE A 14 -18.10 -1.81 6.22
CA PHE A 14 -18.24 -0.53 5.55
C PHE A 14 -19.55 0.17 5.97
N GLU A 15 -20.67 -0.54 6.02
CA GLU A 15 -21.95 -0.02 6.50
C GLU A 15 -21.88 0.41 7.97
N MET A 16 -21.27 -0.39 8.83
CA MET A 16 -21.08 -0.04 10.24
C MET A 16 -20.23 1.22 10.40
N GLN A 17 -19.17 1.37 9.61
CA GLN A 17 -18.31 2.56 9.62
C GLN A 17 -19.07 3.81 9.15
N GLU A 18 -19.84 3.71 8.06
CA GLU A 18 -20.67 4.82 7.57
C GLU A 18 -21.73 5.26 8.59
N ALA A 19 -22.37 4.29 9.24
CA ALA A 19 -23.34 4.52 10.30
C ALA A 19 -22.69 4.99 11.62
N LYS A 20 -21.35 5.07 11.70
CA LYS A 20 -20.58 5.36 12.92
C LYS A 20 -20.91 4.41 14.08
N LEU A 21 -21.20 3.16 13.75
CA LEU A 21 -21.53 2.11 14.69
C LEU A 21 -20.30 1.23 15.00
N PRO A 22 -20.23 0.64 16.19
CA PRO A 22 -19.15 -0.28 16.53
C PRO A 22 -19.25 -1.57 15.71
N ILE A 23 -18.19 -1.92 15.00
CA ILE A 23 -18.09 -3.21 14.31
C ILE A 23 -18.24 -4.36 15.32
N LEU A 24 -19.21 -5.25 15.08
CA LEU A 24 -19.55 -6.36 15.97
C LEU A 24 -18.48 -7.48 15.93
N PRO A 25 -18.29 -8.24 17.03
CA PRO A 25 -17.35 -9.35 17.07
C PRO A 25 -17.59 -10.39 15.95
N ASP A 26 -18.85 -10.73 15.68
CA ASP A 26 -19.21 -11.71 14.65
C ASP A 26 -18.89 -11.21 13.24
N GLN A 27 -19.08 -9.91 12.97
CA GLN A 27 -18.69 -9.30 11.68
C GLN A 27 -17.17 -9.36 11.48
N ARG A 28 -16.38 -9.10 12.54
CA ARG A 28 -14.91 -9.26 12.47
C ARG A 28 -14.51 -10.72 12.23
N ALA A 29 -15.18 -11.66 12.89
CA ALA A 29 -14.93 -13.08 12.72
C ALA A 29 -15.29 -13.54 11.29
N ALA A 30 -16.40 -13.07 10.74
CA ALA A 30 -16.83 -13.34 9.38
C ALA A 30 -15.82 -12.80 8.36
N LEU A 31 -15.40 -11.54 8.49
CA LEU A 31 -14.36 -10.97 7.63
C LEU A 31 -13.07 -11.78 7.74
N GLN A 32 -12.60 -12.11 8.95
CA GLN A 32 -11.38 -12.90 9.13
C GLN A 32 -11.48 -14.29 8.52
N GLN A 33 -12.65 -14.94 8.59
CA GLN A 33 -12.86 -16.24 7.96
C GLN A 33 -12.89 -16.12 6.43
N SER A 34 -13.52 -15.08 5.89
CA SER A 34 -13.55 -14.83 4.45
C SER A 34 -12.15 -14.56 3.89
N ARG A 35 -11.29 -13.82 4.63
CA ARG A 35 -9.87 -13.62 4.31
C ARG A 35 -9.14 -14.96 4.21
N LYS A 36 -9.24 -15.81 5.24
CA LYS A 36 -8.62 -17.15 5.24
C LYS A 36 -9.06 -17.98 4.03
N ASN A 37 -10.34 -17.95 3.70
CA ASN A 37 -10.88 -18.71 2.57
C ASN A 37 -10.35 -18.20 1.22
N LEU A 38 -10.21 -16.87 1.05
CA LEU A 38 -9.60 -16.29 -0.15
C LEU A 38 -8.11 -16.57 -0.23
N ASP A 39 -7.41 -16.37 0.88
CA ASP A 39 -5.95 -16.45 0.94
C ASP A 39 -5.43 -17.89 0.82
N ALA A 40 -6.32 -18.87 1.04
CA ALA A 40 -6.05 -20.28 0.72
C ALA A 40 -5.78 -20.52 -0.78
N PHE A 41 -6.34 -19.69 -1.68
CA PHE A 41 -6.05 -19.75 -3.11
C PHE A 41 -4.77 -18.99 -3.47
N ASN A 42 -4.58 -17.82 -2.88
CA ASN A 42 -3.37 -17.02 -3.02
C ASN A 42 -3.24 -16.09 -1.80
N PRO A 43 -2.09 -16.07 -1.10
CA PRO A 43 -1.91 -15.30 0.14
C PRO A 43 -2.15 -13.78 0.07
N HIS A 44 -2.33 -13.21 -1.13
CA HIS A 44 -2.50 -11.78 -1.34
C HIS A 44 -3.94 -11.36 -1.67
N TYR A 45 -4.84 -12.30 -1.96
CA TYR A 45 -6.15 -11.96 -2.52
C TYR A 45 -7.01 -11.09 -1.62
N SER A 46 -7.07 -11.38 -0.32
CA SER A 46 -7.83 -10.54 0.60
C SER A 46 -7.29 -9.12 0.63
N LYS A 47 -5.97 -8.97 0.78
CA LYS A 47 -5.29 -7.67 0.83
C LYS A 47 -5.51 -6.86 -0.45
N ASP A 48 -5.31 -7.49 -1.61
CA ASP A 48 -5.41 -6.86 -2.92
C ASP A 48 -6.85 -6.36 -3.17
N LEU A 49 -7.87 -7.17 -2.80
CA LEU A 49 -9.27 -6.77 -2.92
C LEU A 49 -9.66 -5.68 -1.91
N GLU A 50 -9.29 -5.81 -0.64
CA GLU A 50 -9.63 -4.81 0.39
C GLU A 50 -9.04 -3.43 0.10
N GLN A 51 -7.82 -3.39 -0.44
CA GLN A 51 -7.23 -2.14 -0.92
C GLN A 51 -8.08 -1.55 -2.05
N ALA A 52 -8.42 -2.34 -3.06
CA ALA A 52 -9.24 -1.88 -4.19
C ALA A 52 -10.66 -1.47 -3.77
N TYR A 53 -11.25 -2.11 -2.77
CA TYR A 53 -12.55 -1.75 -2.22
C TYR A 53 -12.51 -0.43 -1.45
N THR A 54 -11.41 -0.16 -0.74
CA THR A 54 -11.20 1.11 -0.04
C THR A 54 -11.02 2.25 -1.05
N ASP A 55 -10.28 2.02 -2.13
CA ASP A 55 -10.07 3.00 -3.20
C ASP A 55 -11.33 3.21 -4.05
N ASN A 56 -12.16 2.17 -4.22
CA ASN A 56 -13.42 2.24 -4.95
C ASN A 56 -14.51 1.37 -4.29
N ARG A 57 -15.34 1.99 -3.47
CA ARG A 57 -16.42 1.31 -2.73
C ARG A 57 -17.47 0.64 -3.62
N SER A 58 -17.73 1.16 -4.82
CA SER A 58 -18.66 0.52 -5.77
C SER A 58 -18.21 -0.88 -6.19
N LEU A 59 -16.90 -1.15 -6.18
CA LEU A 59 -16.36 -2.46 -6.52
C LEU A 59 -16.77 -3.53 -5.48
N ALA A 60 -16.80 -3.17 -4.20
CA ALA A 60 -17.23 -4.06 -3.13
C ALA A 60 -18.72 -4.38 -3.27
N GLN A 61 -19.56 -3.36 -3.49
CA GLN A 61 -21.01 -3.51 -3.72
C GLN A 61 -21.34 -4.41 -4.91
N GLU A 62 -20.75 -4.15 -6.08
CA GLU A 62 -20.93 -4.96 -7.28
C GLU A 62 -20.51 -6.43 -7.03
N THR A 63 -19.41 -6.62 -6.32
CA THR A 63 -18.90 -7.96 -6.02
C THR A 63 -19.79 -8.69 -5.02
N ALA A 64 -20.27 -8.01 -3.98
CA ALA A 64 -21.15 -8.55 -2.94
C ALA A 64 -22.53 -8.96 -3.50
N THR A 65 -23.03 -8.20 -4.47
CA THR A 65 -24.29 -8.46 -5.20
C THR A 65 -24.16 -9.54 -6.28
N GLY A 66 -22.98 -10.15 -6.45
CA GLY A 66 -22.77 -11.31 -7.30
C GLY A 66 -22.12 -11.02 -8.66
N ASN A 67 -21.54 -9.84 -8.86
CA ASN A 67 -20.76 -9.51 -10.05
C ASN A 67 -19.25 -9.39 -9.74
N PRO A 68 -18.51 -10.52 -9.63
CA PRO A 68 -17.10 -10.50 -9.24
C PRO A 68 -16.13 -10.18 -10.39
N ARG A 69 -16.62 -9.82 -11.60
CA ARG A 69 -15.75 -9.71 -12.80
C ARG A 69 -14.63 -8.68 -12.61
N ARG A 70 -14.95 -7.50 -12.09
CA ARG A 70 -13.96 -6.43 -11.85
C ARG A 70 -13.03 -6.78 -10.69
N ALA A 71 -13.53 -7.43 -9.64
CA ALA A 71 -12.69 -7.93 -8.55
C ALA A 71 -11.66 -8.95 -9.05
N ILE A 72 -12.07 -9.86 -9.94
CA ILE A 72 -11.16 -10.82 -10.58
C ILE A 72 -10.10 -10.10 -11.44
N GLN A 73 -10.49 -9.07 -12.19
CA GLN A 73 -9.55 -8.25 -12.96
C GLN A 73 -8.52 -7.55 -12.06
N VAL A 74 -8.95 -7.01 -10.92
CA VAL A 74 -8.02 -6.45 -9.91
C VAL A 74 -7.00 -7.51 -9.48
N LEU A 75 -7.45 -8.71 -9.09
CA LEU A 75 -6.54 -9.78 -8.70
C LEU A 75 -5.56 -10.19 -9.80
N GLN A 76 -6.00 -10.20 -11.06
CA GLN A 76 -5.14 -10.50 -12.21
C GLN A 76 -4.07 -9.42 -12.42
N VAL A 77 -4.46 -8.15 -12.38
CA VAL A 77 -3.54 -7.01 -12.51
C VAL A 77 -2.53 -7.01 -11.37
N GLU A 78 -2.97 -7.24 -10.13
CA GLU A 78 -2.08 -7.32 -8.97
C GLU A 78 -1.09 -8.49 -9.07
N ALA A 79 -1.55 -9.65 -9.55
CA ALA A 79 -0.67 -10.79 -9.80
C ALA A 79 0.35 -10.51 -10.92
N GLU A 80 -0.07 -9.86 -12.00
CA GLU A 80 0.82 -9.49 -13.10
C GLU A 80 1.91 -8.53 -12.63
N ILE A 81 1.53 -7.47 -11.91
CA ILE A 81 2.46 -6.50 -11.35
C ILE A 81 3.42 -7.19 -10.40
N ARG A 82 2.96 -8.07 -9.52
CA ARG A 82 3.83 -8.83 -8.61
C ARG A 82 4.85 -9.68 -9.36
N SER A 83 4.49 -10.27 -10.50
CA SER A 83 5.39 -11.10 -11.30
C SER A 83 6.37 -10.32 -12.18
N ASN A 84 5.99 -9.11 -12.62
CA ASN A 84 6.78 -8.32 -13.58
C ASN A 84 7.57 -7.20 -12.87
N PRO A 85 8.92 -7.28 -12.81
CA PRO A 85 9.72 -6.32 -12.06
C PRO A 85 9.67 -4.91 -12.66
N ASN A 86 9.42 -4.75 -13.97
CA ASN A 86 9.24 -3.43 -14.57
C ASN A 86 7.94 -2.78 -14.12
N LEU A 87 6.84 -3.55 -14.05
CA LEU A 87 5.57 -3.04 -13.54
C LEU A 87 5.65 -2.70 -12.03
N ARG A 88 6.40 -3.49 -11.24
CA ARG A 88 6.69 -3.13 -9.84
C ARG A 88 7.45 -1.80 -9.75
N ALA A 89 8.42 -1.57 -10.64
CA ALA A 89 9.17 -0.32 -10.68
C ALA A 89 8.30 0.87 -11.09
N ASP A 90 7.45 0.70 -12.11
CA ASP A 90 6.49 1.73 -12.54
C ASP A 90 5.55 2.11 -11.39
N ARG A 91 4.97 1.11 -10.71
CA ARG A 91 4.12 1.33 -9.54
C ARG A 91 4.88 2.01 -8.40
N PHE A 92 6.10 1.56 -8.09
CA PHE A 92 6.91 2.16 -7.03
C PHE A 92 7.14 3.65 -7.29
N VAL A 93 7.55 4.01 -8.51
CA VAL A 93 7.78 5.41 -8.90
C VAL A 93 6.48 6.21 -8.79
N GLN A 94 5.37 5.69 -9.31
CA GLN A 94 4.07 6.37 -9.24
C GLN A 94 3.62 6.63 -7.80
N SER A 95 3.70 5.62 -6.93
CA SER A 95 3.35 5.76 -5.51
C SER A 95 4.29 6.73 -4.79
N TRP A 96 5.59 6.65 -5.05
CA TRP A 96 6.60 7.54 -4.46
C TRP A 96 6.34 9.00 -4.82
N GLN A 97 6.12 9.29 -6.10
CA GLN A 97 5.84 10.65 -6.57
C GLN A 97 4.51 11.18 -6.02
N THR A 98 3.50 10.32 -5.91
CA THR A 98 2.19 10.70 -5.35
C THR A 98 2.32 11.08 -3.87
N LEU A 99 2.98 10.24 -3.07
CA LEU A 99 3.22 10.54 -1.66
C LEU A 99 4.11 11.77 -1.48
N SER A 100 5.13 11.95 -2.32
CA SER A 100 5.98 13.14 -2.26
C SER A 100 5.19 14.42 -2.50
N ARG A 101 4.32 14.46 -3.53
CA ARG A 101 3.44 15.61 -3.79
C ARG A 101 2.51 15.89 -2.62
N GLN A 102 1.83 14.86 -2.12
CA GLN A 102 0.94 14.99 -0.95
C GLN A 102 1.71 15.53 0.26
N ARG A 103 2.92 15.04 0.52
CA ARG A 103 3.76 15.48 1.63
C ARG A 103 4.14 16.95 1.51
N ASP A 104 4.45 17.41 0.30
CA ASP A 104 4.79 18.81 0.03
C ASP A 104 3.57 19.72 0.17
N GLU A 105 2.38 19.26 -0.25
CA GLU A 105 1.12 19.96 0.00
C GLU A 105 0.81 20.11 1.50
N GLN A 106 1.04 19.07 2.31
CA GLN A 106 0.82 19.16 3.76
C GLN A 106 1.81 20.12 4.44
N LEU A 107 3.04 20.21 3.93
CA LEU A 107 4.01 21.21 4.38
C LEU A 107 3.48 22.63 4.14
N MET A 108 2.93 22.91 2.95
CA MET A 108 2.35 24.23 2.64
C MET A 108 1.17 24.56 3.56
N LYS A 109 0.36 23.56 3.91
CA LYS A 109 -0.76 23.68 4.86
C LYS A 109 -0.32 23.75 6.33
N ARG A 110 0.98 23.56 6.62
CA ARG A 110 1.55 23.44 7.98
C ARG A 110 0.92 22.29 8.79
N ASP A 111 0.43 21.26 8.11
CA ASP A 111 -0.05 20.03 8.75
C ASP A 111 1.12 19.05 8.89
N PHE A 112 1.85 19.19 10.00
CA PHE A 112 3.02 18.36 10.27
C PHE A 112 2.67 16.91 10.63
N THR A 113 1.48 16.67 11.18
CA THR A 113 1.03 15.32 11.54
C THR A 113 0.78 14.48 10.30
N SER A 114 -0.01 15.01 9.35
CA SER A 114 -0.24 14.33 8.08
C SER A 114 1.04 14.19 7.27
N ARG A 115 1.91 15.21 7.30
CA ARG A 115 3.24 15.15 6.66
C ARG A 115 4.12 14.04 7.23
N GLN A 116 4.12 13.86 8.55
CA GLN A 116 4.90 12.82 9.22
C GLN A 116 4.38 11.43 8.84
N SER A 117 3.06 11.22 8.84
CA SER A 117 2.45 9.96 8.40
C SER A 117 2.82 9.60 6.95
N LEU A 118 2.78 10.57 6.04
CA LEU A 118 3.22 10.36 4.65
C LEU A 118 4.72 10.02 4.57
N THR A 119 5.55 10.67 5.40
CA THR A 119 7.00 10.38 5.47
C THR A 119 7.26 8.97 5.96
N GLU A 120 6.49 8.47 6.93
CA GLU A 120 6.56 7.09 7.42
C GLU A 120 6.17 6.09 6.33
N SER A 121 5.08 6.32 5.60
CA SER A 121 4.68 5.47 4.47
C SER A 121 5.75 5.42 3.36
N MET A 122 6.34 6.58 3.01
CA MET A 122 7.47 6.62 2.08
C MET A 122 8.68 5.86 2.64
N GLY A 123 8.95 5.96 3.94
CA GLY A 123 10.01 5.21 4.61
C GLY A 123 9.82 3.69 4.55
N GLU A 124 8.60 3.20 4.71
CA GLU A 124 8.25 1.79 4.56
C GLU A 124 8.47 1.30 3.12
N MET A 125 8.08 2.10 2.12
CA MET A 125 8.37 1.80 0.72
C MET A 125 9.87 1.66 0.48
N ALA A 126 10.66 2.61 0.96
CA ALA A 126 12.11 2.60 0.79
C ALA A 126 12.75 1.35 1.42
N ARG A 127 12.39 1.01 2.67
CA ARG A 127 12.86 -0.23 3.34
C ARG A 127 12.41 -1.50 2.61
N GLY A 128 11.24 -1.48 1.98
CA GLY A 128 10.73 -2.59 1.17
C GLY A 128 11.66 -2.99 0.03
N LEU A 129 12.43 -2.04 -0.53
CA LEU A 129 13.40 -2.31 -1.60
C LEU A 129 14.49 -3.30 -1.18
N GLU A 130 14.85 -3.36 0.11
CA GLU A 130 15.86 -4.30 0.61
C GLU A 130 15.44 -5.77 0.43
N ARG A 131 14.13 -6.02 0.26
CA ARG A 131 13.56 -7.35 0.03
C ARG A 131 13.32 -7.67 -1.45
N ASP A 132 13.57 -6.72 -2.35
CA ASP A 132 13.40 -6.90 -3.80
C ASP A 132 14.62 -6.32 -4.58
N PRO A 133 15.73 -7.08 -4.64
CA PRO A 133 16.94 -6.63 -5.33
C PRO A 133 16.74 -6.36 -6.83
N GLN A 134 15.79 -7.05 -7.48
CA GLN A 134 15.48 -6.82 -8.89
C GLN A 134 14.83 -5.46 -9.08
N LEU A 135 13.84 -5.12 -8.25
CA LEU A 135 13.23 -3.79 -8.24
C LEU A 135 14.27 -2.71 -7.96
N GLU A 136 15.13 -2.90 -6.96
CA GLU A 136 16.19 -1.94 -6.63
C GLU A 136 17.15 -1.70 -7.82
N SER A 137 17.53 -2.76 -8.54
CA SER A 137 18.36 -2.66 -9.74
C SER A 137 17.70 -1.81 -10.84
N ILE A 138 16.41 -2.01 -11.11
CA ILE A 138 15.67 -1.23 -12.11
C ILE A 138 15.59 0.25 -11.71
N LEU A 139 15.32 0.52 -10.43
CA LEU A 139 15.19 1.88 -9.92
C LEU A 139 16.51 2.67 -9.94
N ARG A 140 17.68 2.00 -10.01
CA ARG A 140 18.98 2.71 -10.20
C ARG A 140 19.00 3.55 -11.48
N ASN A 141 18.34 3.11 -12.54
CA ASN A 141 18.25 3.85 -13.78
C ASN A 141 17.15 4.93 -13.76
N ARG A 142 16.39 5.04 -12.65
CA ARG A 142 15.24 5.94 -12.48
C ARG A 142 15.39 6.87 -11.28
N GLN A 143 16.64 7.15 -10.87
CA GLN A 143 16.93 8.03 -9.72
C GLN A 143 16.25 9.40 -9.84
N LYS A 144 16.25 10.00 -11.04
CA LYS A 144 15.58 11.29 -11.29
C LYS A 144 14.09 11.25 -11.00
N ASP A 145 13.41 10.16 -11.34
CA ASP A 145 11.97 10.02 -11.14
C ASP A 145 11.61 9.91 -9.65
N LEU A 146 12.58 9.57 -8.80
CA LEU A 146 12.45 9.50 -7.35
C LEU A 146 12.87 10.79 -6.64
N GLY A 147 13.29 11.82 -7.40
CA GLY A 147 13.86 13.05 -6.86
C GLY A 147 15.30 12.91 -6.35
N LEU A 148 15.97 11.81 -6.68
CA LEU A 148 17.35 11.55 -6.30
C LEU A 148 18.34 12.11 -7.32
N THR A 149 19.51 12.51 -6.85
CA THR A 149 20.65 12.84 -7.70
C THR A 149 21.11 11.59 -8.47
N PRO A 150 21.29 11.66 -9.81
CA PRO A 150 21.82 10.55 -10.58
C PRO A 150 23.26 10.18 -10.21
N GLY A 151 23.62 8.91 -10.34
CA GLY A 151 24.99 8.44 -10.14
C GLY A 151 25.36 8.15 -8.68
N LEU A 152 24.37 8.04 -7.78
CA LEU A 152 24.63 7.59 -6.41
C LEU A 152 25.13 6.15 -6.41
N GLU A 153 26.30 5.92 -5.82
CA GLU A 153 26.90 4.59 -5.66
C GLU A 153 26.16 3.73 -4.62
N GLN A 154 25.54 4.38 -3.63
CA GLN A 154 24.76 3.73 -2.59
C GLN A 154 23.45 3.10 -3.12
N SER A 155 22.81 2.30 -2.27
CA SER A 155 21.54 1.66 -2.58
C SER A 155 20.40 2.68 -2.72
N ILE A 156 19.37 2.37 -3.51
CA ILE A 156 18.21 3.25 -3.68
C ILE A 156 17.44 3.34 -2.38
N SER A 157 17.25 2.22 -1.68
CA SER A 157 16.64 2.19 -0.34
C SER A 157 17.28 3.24 0.58
N ARG A 158 18.61 3.20 0.69
CA ARG A 158 19.36 4.09 1.58
C ARG A 158 19.27 5.55 1.15
N SER A 159 19.36 5.81 -0.15
CA SER A 159 19.23 7.15 -0.71
C SER A 159 17.89 7.79 -0.40
N LEU A 160 16.81 7.02 -0.55
CA LEU A 160 15.47 7.47 -0.24
C LEU A 160 15.30 7.72 1.27
N LEU A 161 15.81 6.84 2.13
CA LEU A 161 15.75 7.04 3.58
C LEU A 161 16.53 8.28 4.04
N ILE A 162 17.69 8.55 3.44
CA ILE A 162 18.47 9.77 3.71
C ILE A 162 17.69 11.01 3.29
N GLN A 163 17.10 11.01 2.09
CA GLN A 163 16.27 12.11 1.60
C GLN A 163 15.06 12.39 2.50
N LEU A 164 14.52 11.35 3.14
CA LEU A 164 13.42 11.47 4.10
C LEU A 164 13.88 11.87 5.51
N GLY A 165 15.18 11.92 5.80
CA GLY A 165 15.71 12.10 7.16
C GLY A 165 15.45 10.91 8.09
N LEU A 166 15.22 9.72 7.52
CA LEU A 166 14.90 8.48 8.25
C LEU A 166 16.08 7.53 8.41
N GLU A 167 17.26 7.89 7.89
CA GLU A 167 18.47 7.11 8.15
C GLU A 167 18.88 7.27 9.63
N ARG A 168 19.20 6.15 10.28
CA ARG A 168 19.59 6.08 11.69
C ARG A 168 20.67 7.12 12.03
N GLN A 169 20.31 8.16 12.79
CA GLN A 169 21.17 8.57 13.89
C GLN A 169 21.14 7.44 14.93
N ARG A 170 22.07 6.48 14.82
CA ARG A 170 22.52 5.74 16.00
C ARG A 170 23.35 6.73 16.84
N ASN A 171 22.88 7.02 18.06
CA ASN A 171 23.36 7.98 19.08
C ASN A 171 22.75 9.39 18.90
N LEU A 172 21.96 9.91 19.84
CA LEU A 172 22.29 10.09 21.25
C LEU A 172 21.18 9.59 22.18
N GLY A 173 21.53 8.68 23.09
CA GLY A 173 20.81 8.56 24.35
C GLY A 173 20.95 9.87 25.10
N LEU A 174 19.86 10.62 25.20
CA LEU A 174 19.68 11.60 26.27
C LEU A 174 18.81 10.90 27.32
N SER A 175 19.50 10.23 28.24
CA SER A 175 18.97 10.08 29.58
C SER A 175 18.86 11.49 30.17
N LEU A 176 17.65 11.88 30.55
CA LEU A 176 17.41 12.82 31.66
C LEU A 176 16.32 12.21 32.53
#